data_AF-A0A328AZC1-F1
#
_entry.id   AF-A0A328AZC1-F1
#
_cell.length_a   1.000
_cell.length_b   1.000
_cell.length_c   1.000
_cell.angle_alpha   90.00
_cell.angle_beta   90.00
_cell.angle_gamma   90.00
#
_symmetry.space_group_name_H-M   'P 1'
#
loop_
_entity.id
_entity.type
_entity.pdbx_description
1 polymer ?
#
loop_
_entity_poly.entity_id
_entity_poly.type
_entity_poly.pdbx_seq_one_letter_code
_entity_poly.pdbx_strand_id
1 'polypeptide(L)' 'MRDSERYLAQAETVMRLAARAESPAEKDVYLNIAEGWRRLAAEVSRNEGDYGRVEPEKRSFEA' A
#
# COMPACT_ATOMS: atom_id res chain seq x y z
N MET A 1 4.20 -4.32 11.84
CA MET A 1 3.67 -3.33 10.89
C MET A 1 3.13 -4.12 9.73
N ARG A 2 1.82 -4.02 9.49
CA ARG A 2 1.14 -4.67 8.36
C ARG A 2 1.64 -4.07 7.04
N ASP A 3 1.55 -4.81 5.95
CA ASP A 3 2.02 -4.31 4.66
C ASP A 3 1.10 -3.19 4.15
N SER A 4 -0.20 -3.27 4.48
CA SER A 4 -1.15 -2.17 4.29
C SER A 4 -0.71 -0.86 4.97
N GLU A 5 -0.23 -0.93 6.22
CA GLU A 5 0.28 0.23 6.98
C GLU A 5 1.55 0.83 6.33
N ARG A 6 2.42 -0.01 5.77
CA ARG A 6 3.63 0.46 5.05
C ARG A 6 3.27 1.26 3.81
N TYR A 7 2.31 0.78 3.02
CA TYR A 7 1.86 1.49 1.82
C TYR A 7 1.16 2.81 2.16
N LEU A 8 0.40 2.88 3.26
CA LEU A 8 -0.16 4.16 3.75
C LEU A 8 0.93 5.16 4.13
N ALA A 9 1.97 4.72 4.86
CA ALA A 9 3.09 5.60 5.22
C ALA A 9 3.85 6.14 3.99
N GLN A 10 3.96 5.35 2.93
CA GLN A 10 4.53 5.80 1.65
C GLN A 10 3.62 6.83 0.97
N ALA A 11 2.31 6.58 0.92
CA ALA A 11 1.34 7.55 0.40
C ALA A 11 1.42 8.90 1.13
N GLU A 12 1.50 8.88 2.46
CA GLU A 12 1.64 10.10 3.27
C GLU A 12 2.95 10.85 3.02
N THR A 13 4.04 10.12 2.79
CA THR A 13 5.33 10.71 2.46
C THR A 13 5.26 11.42 1.10
N VAL A 14 4.66 10.78 0.10
CA VAL A 14 4.48 11.38 -1.23
C VAL A 14 3.50 12.57 -1.17
N MET A 15 2.46 12.52 -0.35
CA MET A 15 1.57 13.67 -0.12
C MET A 15 2.30 14.88 0.47
N ARG A 16 3.29 14.66 1.35
CA ARG A 16 4.14 15.74 1.87
C ARG A 16 5.04 16.34 0.78
N LEU A 17 5.47 15.54 -0.20
CA LEU A 17 6.17 16.05 -1.38
C LEU A 17 5.23 16.87 -2.28
N ALA A 18 4.01 16.37 -2.53
CA ALA A 18 2.98 17.09 -3.27
C ALA A 18 2.65 18.46 -2.66
N ALA A 19 2.64 18.57 -1.33
CA ALA A 19 2.41 19.83 -0.63
C ALA A 19 3.55 20.84 -0.79
N ARG A 20 4.76 20.38 -1.17
CA ARG A 20 5.97 21.19 -1.35
C ARG A 20 6.40 21.31 -2.81
N ALA A 21 5.62 20.77 -3.73
CA ALA A 21 5.92 20.78 -5.17
C ALA A 21 6.01 22.23 -5.69
N GLU A 22 6.97 22.48 -6.57
CA GLU A 22 7.25 23.81 -7.08
C GLU A 22 6.34 24.18 -8.25
N SER A 23 5.72 23.18 -8.89
CA SER A 23 4.81 23.36 -10.01
C SER A 23 3.51 22.55 -9.86
N PRO A 24 2.42 23.00 -10.51
CA PRO A 24 1.17 22.22 -10.58
C PRO A 24 1.38 20.85 -11.22
N ALA A 25 2.17 20.76 -12.28
CA ALA A 25 2.43 19.49 -12.97
C ALA A 25 3.17 18.48 -12.08
N GLU A 26 4.17 18.93 -11.33
CA GLU A 26 4.89 18.09 -10.37
C GLU A 26 3.96 17.65 -9.23
N LYS A 27 3.13 18.55 -8.72
CA LYS A 27 2.12 18.23 -7.71
C LYS A 27 1.19 17.13 -8.20
N ASP A 28 0.69 17.22 -9.43
CA ASP A 28 -0.21 16.21 -10.01
C ASP A 28 0.47 14.84 -10.13
N VAL A 29 1.76 14.80 -10.49
CA VAL A 29 2.54 13.55 -10.49
C VAL A 29 2.60 12.93 -9.09
N TYR A 30 2.95 13.70 -8.07
CA TYR A 30 2.99 13.18 -6.70
C TYR A 30 1.61 12.75 -6.20
N LEU A 31 0.54 13.47 -6.52
CA LEU A 31 -0.83 13.07 -6.17
C LEU A 31 -1.21 11.73 -6.80
N ASN A 32 -0.89 11.53 -8.08
CA ASN A 32 -1.13 10.25 -8.77
C ASN A 32 -0.35 9.09 -8.12
N ILE A 33 0.90 9.31 -7.74
CA ILE A 33 1.73 8.31 -7.06
C ILE A 33 1.15 7.98 -5.67
N ALA A 34 0.77 9.01 -4.89
CA ALA A 34 0.18 8.82 -3.58
C ALA A 34 -1.16 8.05 -3.65
N GLU A 35 -1.96 8.31 -4.69
CA GLU A 35 -3.18 7.54 -4.94
C GLU A 35 -2.88 6.06 -5.24
N GLY A 36 -1.87 5.78 -6.06
CA GLY A 36 -1.40 4.40 -6.32
C GLY A 36 -1.06 3.65 -5.03
N TRP A 37 -0.32 4.29 -4.12
CA TRP A 37 0.00 3.71 -2.82
C TRP A 37 -1.24 3.47 -1.94
N ARG A 38 -2.23 4.37 -1.96
CA ARG A 38 -3.48 4.18 -1.22
C ARG A 38 -4.30 3.01 -1.77
N ARG A 39 -4.33 2.83 -3.09
CA ARG A 39 -5.01 1.69 -3.73
C ARG A 39 -4.36 0.37 -3.32
N LEU A 40 -3.02 0.29 -3.37
CA LEU A 40 -2.26 -0.88 -2.90
C LEU A 40 -2.51 -1.16 -1.41
N ALA A 41 -2.51 -0.13 -0.56
CA ALA A 41 -2.83 -0.29 0.85
C ALA A 41 -4.23 -0.87 1.07
N ALA A 42 -5.22 -0.41 0.30
CA ALA A 42 -6.58 -0.91 0.37
C ALA A 42 -6.71 -2.35 -0.14
N GLU A 43 -6.02 -2.70 -1.23
CA GLU A 43 -5.96 -4.06 -1.75
C GLU A 43 -5.34 -5.03 -0.74
N VAL A 44 -4.20 -4.65 -0.17
CA VAL A 44 -3.50 -5.47 0.82
C VAL A 44 -4.29 -5.54 2.12
N SER A 45 -4.93 -4.45 2.57
CA SER A 45 -5.79 -4.51 3.76
C SER A 45 -6.99 -5.42 3.57
N ARG A 46 -7.58 -5.48 2.36
CA ARG A 46 -8.65 -6.43 2.04
C ARG A 46 -8.13 -7.87 2.05
N ASN A 47 -6.99 -8.10 1.41
CA ASN A 47 -6.38 -9.42 1.34
C ASN A 47 -5.87 -9.92 2.70
N GLU A 48 -5.31 -9.05 3.55
CA GLU A 48 -4.93 -9.36 4.94
C GLU A 48 -6.16 -9.79 5.76
N GLY A 49 -7.34 -9.22 5.48
CA GLY A 49 -8.62 -9.63 6.07
C GLY A 49 -9.09 -11.02 5.61
N ASP A 50 -8.85 -11.37 4.35
CA ASP A 50 -9.22 -12.68 3.77
C ASP A 50 -8.21 -13.80 4.12
N TYR A 51 -6.91 -13.50 4.16
CA TYR A 51 -5.85 -14.48 4.48
C TYR A 51 -5.78 -14.84 5.97
N GLY A 52 -6.42 -14.07 6.86
CA GLY A 52 -6.61 -14.48 8.26
C GLY A 52 -7.53 -15.70 8.43
N ARG A 53 -8.19 -16.17 7.36
CA ARG A 53 -9.11 -17.31 7.38
C ARG A 53 -8.62 -18.53 6.61
N VAL A 54 -7.50 -18.43 5.91
CA VAL A 54 -6.87 -19.57 5.23
C VAL A 54 -5.70 -19.99 6.10
N GLU A 55 -5.95 -20.92 7.03
CA GLU A 55 -4.86 -21.63 7.67
C GLU A 55 -3.91 -22.11 6.58
N PRO A 56 -2.59 -21.92 6.71
CA PRO A 56 -1.66 -22.51 5.77
C PRO A 56 -1.82 -24.02 5.92
N GLU A 57 -2.53 -24.65 4.99
CA GLU A 57 -2.49 -26.10 4.83
C GLU A 57 -1.01 -26.46 4.77
N LYS A 58 -0.55 -27.08 5.86
CA LYS A 58 0.76 -27.68 5.94
C LYS A 58 0.81 -28.66 4.78
N ARG A 59 1.41 -28.26 3.66
CA ARG A 59 1.90 -29.19 2.65
C ARG A 59 3.00 -29.98 3.34
N SER A 60 2.58 -31.00 4.08
CA SER A 60 3.39 -32.17 4.39
C SER A 60 3.79 -32.74 3.04
N PHE A 61 4.98 -32.38 2.56
CA PHE A 61 5.68 -33.28 1.66
C PHE A 61 6.08 -34.48 2.53
N GLU A 62 5.27 -35.54 2.46
CA GLU A 62 5.69 -36.85 2.94
C GLU A 62 6.88 -37.35 2.09
N ALA A 63 7.69 -38.16 2.78
CA ALA A 63 9.05 -38.60 2.50
C ALA A 63 9.28 -39.30 1.15
#